data_AF-A0A919EC64-F1
#
_entry.id   AF-A0A919EC64-F1
#
_cell.length_a   1.000
_cell.length_b   1.000
_cell.length_c   1.000
_cell.angle_alpha   90.00
_cell.angle_beta   90.00
_cell.angle_gamma   90.00
#
_symmetry.space_group_name_H-M   'P 1'
#
loop_
_entity.id
_entity.type
_entity.pdbx_description
1 polymer ?
#
loop_
_entity_poly.entity_id
_entity_poly.type
_entity_poly.pdbx_seq_one_letter_code
_entity_poly.pdbx_strand_id
1 'polypeptide(L)'
;MGIIKSAGSKNKAKGYRFEREFVDELLVEFAEFPEVAAHIERHGSVYGVNDRGDIRMGPVAWVWELKNVQRFDLAGFMKELEREIKAHPNAENGAVVIKARMKQAKYAYSVLPAWRLVKLLKENYDLKRQLQVERDIRKNSK
;
A
#
# COMPACT_ATOMS: atom_id res chain seq x y z
N MET A 1 40.01 1.23 -19.25
CA MET A 1 38.81 0.40 -19.03
C MET A 1 37.95 1.11 -17.98
N GLY A 2 37.07 2.02 -18.40
CA GLY A 2 36.30 2.88 -17.50
C GLY A 2 35.03 2.20 -17.03
N ILE A 3 34.87 2.04 -15.71
CA ILE A 3 33.65 1.53 -15.11
C ILE A 3 32.56 2.60 -15.24
N ILE A 4 31.63 2.42 -16.17
CA ILE A 4 30.42 3.26 -16.26
C ILE A 4 29.53 2.89 -15.08
N LYS A 5 29.63 3.63 -13.96
CA LYS A 5 28.61 3.60 -12.91
C LYS A 5 27.37 4.32 -13.45
N SER A 6 26.35 3.57 -13.86
CA SER A 6 25.05 4.14 -14.23
C SER A 6 24.41 4.76 -13.00
N ALA A 7 24.58 6.06 -12.80
CA ALA A 7 23.89 6.80 -11.75
C ALA A 7 22.38 6.80 -12.05
N GLY A 8 21.60 6.06 -11.25
CA GLY A 8 20.14 6.15 -11.29
C GLY A 8 19.72 7.62 -11.14
N SER A 9 18.74 8.07 -11.92
CA SER A 9 18.32 9.48 -11.88
C SER A 9 17.90 9.89 -10.48
N LYS A 10 18.19 11.14 -10.07
CA LYS A 10 17.88 11.66 -8.73
C LYS A 10 16.40 11.47 -8.33
N ASN A 11 15.50 11.46 -9.31
CA ASN A 11 14.07 11.21 -9.07
C ASN A 11 13.79 9.75 -8.72
N LYS A 12 14.40 8.79 -9.43
CA LYS A 12 14.30 7.35 -9.09
C LYS A 12 14.85 7.07 -7.68
N ALA A 13 15.95 7.71 -7.30
CA ALA A 13 16.52 7.57 -5.96
C ALA A 13 15.60 8.13 -4.85
N LYS A 14 14.85 9.20 -5.14
CA LYS A 14 13.87 9.79 -4.22
C LYS A 14 12.61 8.94 -4.06
N GLY A 15 12.11 8.36 -5.15
CA GLY A 15 10.99 7.39 -5.12
C GLY A 15 11.37 6.17 -4.30
N TYR A 16 12.49 5.53 -4.64
CA TYR A 16 13.01 4.36 -3.94
C TYR A 16 13.19 4.57 -2.44
N ARG A 17 13.67 5.75 -2.03
CA ARG A 17 13.79 6.08 -0.60
C ARG A 17 12.43 6.19 0.07
N PHE A 18 11.46 6.84 -0.58
CA PHE A 18 10.11 6.96 -0.04
C PHE A 18 9.44 5.59 0.10
N GLU A 19 9.57 4.72 -0.91
CA GLU A 19 9.07 3.34 -0.82
C GLU A 19 9.66 2.58 0.36
N ARG A 20 10.98 2.67 0.56
CA ARG A 20 11.62 2.07 1.74
C ARG A 20 11.06 2.62 3.05
N GLU A 21 11.02 3.94 3.17
CA GLU A 21 10.49 4.60 4.36
C GLU A 21 9.06 4.11 4.65
N PHE A 22 8.21 3.95 3.63
CA PHE A 22 6.84 3.48 3.83
C PHE A 22 6.75 1.99 4.19
N VAL A 23 7.58 1.12 3.60
CA VAL A 23 7.68 -0.29 4.01
C VAL A 23 8.11 -0.40 5.47
N ASP A 24 9.10 0.38 5.89
CA ASP A 24 9.58 0.38 7.28
C ASP A 24 8.44 0.78 8.24
N GLU A 25 7.60 1.75 7.88
CA GLU A 25 6.42 2.13 8.67
C GLU A 25 5.37 1.00 8.71
N LEU A 26 5.09 0.32 7.60
CA LEU A 26 4.17 -0.82 7.57
C LEU A 26 4.67 -1.96 8.48
N LEU A 27 5.96 -2.27 8.45
CA LEU A 27 6.54 -3.32 9.29
C LEU A 27 6.43 -3.00 10.78
N VAL A 28 6.54 -1.72 11.16
CA VAL A 28 6.34 -1.27 12.54
C VAL A 28 4.88 -1.43 12.96
N GLU A 29 3.94 -0.95 12.13
CA GLU A 29 2.51 -0.99 12.46
C GLU A 29 1.95 -2.43 12.51
N PHE A 30 2.51 -3.34 11.72
CA PHE A 30 2.11 -4.75 11.67
C PHE A 30 3.04 -5.68 12.45
N ALA A 31 3.89 -5.15 13.34
CA ALA A 31 4.86 -5.95 14.10
C ALA A 31 4.22 -7.06 14.96
N GLU A 32 3.00 -6.83 15.45
CA GLU A 32 2.23 -7.81 16.25
C GLU A 32 1.59 -8.93 15.40
N PHE A 33 1.64 -8.80 14.07
CA PHE A 33 1.04 -9.72 13.10
C PHE A 33 2.13 -10.28 12.17
N PRO A 34 3.01 -11.17 12.65
CA PRO A 34 4.15 -11.67 11.88
C PRO A 34 3.74 -12.35 10.57
N GLU A 35 2.58 -13.01 10.54
CA GLU A 35 1.98 -13.60 9.34
C GLU A 35 1.60 -12.55 8.30
N VAL A 36 1.28 -11.33 8.72
CA VAL A 36 0.96 -10.21 7.83
C VAL A 36 2.26 -9.50 7.40
N ALA A 37 3.15 -9.23 8.36
CA ALA A 37 4.42 -8.56 8.11
C ALA A 37 5.32 -9.33 7.12
N ALA A 38 5.31 -10.66 7.17
CA ALA A 38 6.05 -11.52 6.23
C ALA A 38 5.64 -11.36 4.77
N HIS A 39 4.46 -10.79 4.51
CA HIS A 39 3.91 -10.59 3.17
C HIS A 39 3.95 -9.12 2.70
N ILE A 40 4.65 -8.24 3.44
CA ILE A 40 4.93 -6.88 2.98
C ILE A 40 6.05 -6.94 1.95
N GLU A 41 5.67 -6.89 0.68
CA GLU A 41 6.59 -6.99 -0.45
C GLU A 41 6.69 -5.66 -1.18
N ARG A 42 7.92 -5.19 -1.42
CA ARG A 42 8.17 -4.05 -2.31
C ARG A 42 8.62 -4.54 -3.67
N HIS A 43 7.89 -4.15 -4.70
CA HIS A 43 8.25 -4.44 -6.08
C HIS A 43 8.98 -3.23 -6.66
N GLY A 44 10.28 -3.14 -6.39
CA GLY A 44 11.13 -2.24 -7.17
C GLY A 44 11.12 -2.64 -8.65
N SER A 45 11.75 -1.81 -9.50
CA SER A 45 11.82 -1.93 -10.98
C SER A 45 12.36 -3.24 -11.58
N VAL A 46 12.45 -4.31 -10.79
CA VAL A 46 12.81 -5.68 -11.14
C VAL A 46 11.80 -6.30 -12.12
N TYR A 47 10.54 -5.85 -12.14
CA TYR A 47 9.47 -6.48 -12.92
C TYR A 47 9.17 -5.87 -14.31
N GLY A 48 9.87 -4.80 -14.70
CA GLY A 48 9.75 -4.23 -16.06
C GLY A 48 8.30 -3.96 -16.49
N VAL A 49 7.85 -4.58 -17.59
CA VAL A 49 6.51 -4.41 -18.18
C VAL A 49 5.39 -5.05 -17.35
N ASN A 50 5.73 -5.92 -16.40
CA ASN A 50 4.80 -6.58 -15.48
C ASN A 50 4.83 -5.87 -14.12
N ASP A 51 4.70 -4.55 -14.14
CA ASP A 51 4.51 -3.78 -12.93
C ASP A 51 3.21 -4.20 -12.25
N ARG A 52 3.27 -4.32 -10.95
CA ARG A 52 2.24 -4.94 -10.13
C ARG A 52 1.95 -4.05 -8.90
N GLY A 53 2.51 -2.84 -8.84
CA GLY A 53 2.37 -1.87 -7.77
C GLY A 53 3.53 -1.91 -6.80
N ASP A 54 3.84 -0.74 -6.22
CA ASP A 54 5.07 -0.49 -5.47
C ASP A 54 5.20 -1.36 -4.21
N ILE A 55 4.11 -1.51 -3.45
CA ILE A 55 4.08 -2.29 -2.20
C ILE A 55 2.79 -3.11 -2.12
N ARG A 56 2.88 -4.32 -1.57
CA ARG A 56 1.74 -5.21 -1.37
C ARG A 56 1.71 -5.86 -0.01
N MET A 57 0.48 -6.24 0.38
CA MET A 57 0.20 -7.07 1.54
C MET A 57 -0.78 -8.17 1.13
N GLY A 58 -0.24 -9.34 0.82
CA GLY A 58 -1.00 -10.49 0.31
C GLY A 58 -2.21 -10.88 1.19
N PRO A 59 -2.04 -11.07 2.52
CA PRO A 59 -3.13 -11.42 3.43
C PRO A 59 -4.24 -10.36 3.54
N VAL A 60 -3.95 -9.11 3.16
CA VAL A 60 -4.89 -7.98 3.25
C VAL A 60 -5.47 -7.62 1.87
N ALA A 61 -5.11 -8.37 0.81
CA ALA A 61 -5.59 -8.14 -0.55
C ALA A 61 -5.41 -6.68 -1.03
N TRP A 62 -4.29 -6.04 -0.65
CA TRP A 62 -4.08 -4.60 -0.81
C TRP A 62 -2.81 -4.24 -1.60
N VAL A 63 -2.93 -3.22 -2.45
CA VAL A 63 -1.83 -2.62 -3.23
C VAL A 63 -1.67 -1.14 -2.90
N TRP A 64 -0.42 -0.68 -2.74
CA TRP A 64 -0.10 0.74 -2.67
C TRP A 64 0.69 1.18 -3.89
N GLU A 65 0.33 2.35 -4.40
CA GLU A 65 1.05 3.06 -5.45
C GLU A 65 1.63 4.36 -4.90
N LEU A 66 2.95 4.51 -4.86
CA LEU A 66 3.63 5.56 -4.09
C LEU A 66 4.12 6.69 -4.98
N LYS A 67 3.73 7.92 -4.65
CA LYS A 67 4.09 9.12 -5.41
C LYS A 67 4.82 10.14 -4.54
N ASN A 68 6.09 10.37 -4.86
CA ASN A 68 6.90 11.46 -4.31
C ASN A 68 7.15 12.51 -5.40
N VAL A 69 6.13 13.33 -5.66
CA VAL A 69 6.10 14.30 -6.77
C VAL A 69 5.75 15.69 -6.28
N GLN A 70 6.22 16.72 -7.01
CA GLN A 70 5.87 18.12 -6.72
C GLN A 70 4.55 18.57 -7.38
N ARG A 71 4.22 17.98 -8.53
CA ARG A 71 2.98 18.26 -9.28
C ARG A 71 2.18 16.97 -9.36
N PHE A 72 0.88 17.07 -9.12
CA PHE A 72 -0.03 15.92 -9.11
C PHE A 72 -0.70 15.74 -10.46
N ASP A 73 -0.60 14.55 -11.02
CA ASP A 73 -1.56 14.03 -12.00
C ASP A 73 -2.35 12.92 -11.33
N LEU A 74 -3.33 13.32 -10.51
CA LEU A 74 -4.10 12.37 -9.72
C LEU A 74 -4.87 11.39 -10.63
N ALA A 75 -5.41 11.86 -11.75
CA ALA A 75 -6.12 11.00 -12.68
C ALA A 75 -5.19 9.94 -13.30
N GLY A 76 -3.96 10.33 -13.66
CA GLY A 76 -2.91 9.40 -14.06
C GLY A 76 -2.61 8.36 -12.97
N PHE A 77 -2.34 8.80 -11.75
CA PHE A 77 -1.99 7.90 -10.64
C PHE A 77 -3.12 6.91 -10.32
N MET A 78 -4.38 7.36 -10.36
CA MET A 78 -5.51 6.45 -10.14
C MET A 78 -5.63 5.40 -11.26
N LYS A 79 -5.33 5.74 -12.52
CA LYS A 79 -5.32 4.75 -13.62
C LYS A 79 -4.20 3.71 -13.45
N GLU A 80 -3.05 4.12 -12.92
CA GLU A 80 -1.94 3.21 -12.61
C GLU A 80 -2.35 2.23 -11.52
N LEU A 81 -2.89 2.73 -10.41
CA LEU A 81 -3.43 1.92 -9.31
C LEU A 81 -4.48 0.90 -9.80
N GLU A 82 -5.43 1.31 -10.65
CA GLU A 82 -6.44 0.39 -11.20
C GLU A 82 -5.82 -0.75 -12.01
N ARG A 83 -4.78 -0.45 -12.79
CA ARG A 83 -4.07 -1.46 -13.58
C ARG A 83 -3.35 -2.45 -12.67
N GLU A 84 -2.73 -1.97 -11.60
CA GLU A 84 -1.99 -2.81 -10.66
C GLU A 84 -2.92 -3.74 -9.88
N ILE A 85 -4.04 -3.22 -9.38
CA ILE A 85 -5.08 -4.04 -8.73
C ILE A 85 -5.55 -5.14 -9.69
N LYS A 86 -5.81 -4.81 -10.96
CA LYS A 86 -6.24 -5.81 -11.96
C LYS A 86 -5.16 -6.82 -12.33
N ALA A 87 -3.90 -6.41 -12.31
CA ALA A 87 -2.75 -7.29 -12.57
C ALA A 87 -2.50 -8.27 -11.41
N HIS A 88 -3.28 -8.19 -10.34
CA HIS A 88 -3.03 -8.84 -9.06
C HIS A 88 -4.15 -9.80 -8.68
N PRO A 89 -3.90 -11.12 -8.71
CA PRO A 89 -4.98 -12.11 -8.56
C PRO A 89 -5.66 -12.05 -7.18
N ASN A 90 -4.95 -11.54 -6.17
CA ASN A 90 -5.43 -11.45 -4.80
C ASN A 90 -5.67 -10.00 -4.35
N ALA A 91 -5.50 -8.99 -5.22
CA ALA A 91 -5.76 -7.61 -4.82
C ALA A 91 -7.23 -7.26 -5.06
N GLU A 92 -7.92 -6.83 -4.01
CA GLU A 92 -9.29 -6.31 -4.11
C GLU A 92 -9.34 -4.80 -4.00
N ASN A 93 -8.31 -4.20 -3.41
CA ASN A 93 -8.30 -2.81 -3.03
C ASN A 93 -6.89 -2.21 -3.12
N GLY A 94 -6.82 -0.89 -2.99
CA GLY A 94 -5.57 -0.17 -3.00
C GLY A 94 -5.74 1.34 -2.89
N ALA A 95 -4.62 2.01 -2.68
CA ALA A 95 -4.55 3.47 -2.60
C ALA A 95 -3.30 4.02 -3.28
N VAL A 96 -3.43 5.23 -3.82
CA VAL A 96 -2.27 6.06 -4.13
C VAL A 96 -1.82 6.74 -2.84
N VAL A 97 -0.54 6.59 -2.49
CA VAL A 97 0.07 7.22 -1.32
C VAL A 97 0.98 8.34 -1.77
N ILE A 98 0.63 9.55 -1.39
CA ILE A 98 1.33 10.77 -1.78
C ILE A 98 2.18 11.27 -0.63
N LYS A 99 3.50 11.36 -0.83
CA LYS A 99 4.41 11.88 0.20
C LYS A 99 4.09 13.34 0.52
N ALA A 100 3.80 13.64 1.79
CA ALA A 100 3.73 15.01 2.25
C ALA A 100 5.11 15.69 2.16
N ARG A 101 5.15 16.89 1.59
CA ARG A 101 6.41 17.58 1.27
C ARG A 101 7.23 17.84 2.53
N MET A 102 8.50 17.44 2.51
CA MET A 102 9.46 17.58 3.62
C MET A 102 9.05 16.85 4.91
N LYS A 103 8.13 15.88 4.82
CA LYS A 103 7.73 15.04 5.96
C LYS A 103 8.20 13.60 5.76
N GLN A 104 8.16 12.84 6.85
CA GLN A 104 8.39 11.38 6.86
C GLN A 104 7.20 10.63 6.23
N ALA A 105 7.39 9.36 5.90
CA ALA A 105 6.40 8.56 5.19
C ALA A 105 5.08 8.39 5.95
N LYS A 106 5.08 8.26 7.27
CA LYS A 106 3.85 8.20 8.10
C LYS A 106 2.92 9.40 7.97
N TYR A 107 3.42 10.54 7.48
CA TYR A 107 2.61 11.75 7.26
C TYR A 107 2.11 11.85 5.80
N ALA A 108 2.29 10.82 4.99
CA ALA A 108 1.76 10.78 3.63
C ALA A 108 0.22 10.77 3.62
N TYR A 109 -0.35 11.14 2.48
CA TYR A 109 -1.79 11.12 2.25
C TYR A 109 -2.17 9.92 1.39
N SER A 110 -3.18 9.17 1.80
CA SER A 110 -3.75 8.08 1.01
C SER A 110 -4.99 8.55 0.27
N VAL A 111 -5.03 8.30 -1.04
CA VAL A 111 -6.16 8.62 -1.91
C VAL A 111 -6.67 7.34 -2.54
N LEU A 112 -7.98 7.12 -2.42
CA LEU A 112 -8.68 5.96 -2.98
C LEU A 112 -9.95 6.43 -3.70
N PRO A 113 -10.46 5.68 -4.68
CA PRO A 113 -11.77 5.98 -5.25
C PRO A 113 -12.83 5.96 -4.14
N ALA A 114 -13.74 6.95 -4.16
CA ALA A 114 -14.75 7.09 -3.11
C ALA A 114 -15.57 5.81 -2.88
N TRP A 115 -15.90 5.07 -3.96
CA TRP A 115 -16.63 3.81 -3.86
C TRP A 115 -15.85 2.71 -3.13
N ARG A 116 -14.52 2.66 -3.24
CA ARG A 116 -13.68 1.71 -2.48
C ARG A 116 -13.65 2.07 -1.01
N LEU A 117 -13.60 3.36 -0.68
CA LEU A 117 -13.74 3.81 0.71
C LEU A 117 -15.09 3.36 1.30
N VAL A 118 -16.18 3.53 0.56
CA VAL A 118 -17.50 3.07 1.00
C VAL A 118 -17.54 1.55 1.20
N LYS A 119 -16.91 0.76 0.31
CA LYS A 119 -16.76 -0.70 0.49
C LYS A 119 -16.04 -1.03 1.81
N LEU A 120 -14.91 -0.37 2.09
CA LEU A 120 -14.15 -0.58 3.33
C LEU A 120 -14.92 -0.20 4.59
N LEU A 121 -15.69 0.89 4.55
CA LEU A 121 -16.53 1.29 5.67
C LEU A 121 -17.61 0.24 5.97
N LYS A 122 -18.19 -0.37 4.92
CA LYS A 122 -19.14 -1.47 5.06
C LYS A 122 -18.49 -2.72 5.66
N GLU A 123 -17.35 -3.14 5.13
CA GLU A 123 -16.59 -4.30 5.65
C GLU A 123 -16.22 -4.11 7.12
N ASN A 124 -15.74 -2.92 7.50
CA ASN A 124 -15.42 -2.59 8.89
C ASN A 124 -16.65 -2.66 9.82
N TYR A 125 -17.82 -2.20 9.35
CA TYR A 125 -19.06 -2.33 10.10
C TYR A 125 -19.43 -3.80 10.31
N ASP A 126 -19.36 -4.61 9.25
CA ASP A 126 -19.68 -6.04 9.31
C ASP A 126 -18.74 -6.80 10.26
N LEU A 127 -17.43 -6.50 10.23
CA LEU A 127 -16.45 -7.08 11.16
C LEU A 127 -16.77 -6.72 12.62
N LYS A 128 -17.07 -5.44 12.89
CA LYS A 128 -17.46 -5.00 14.24
C LYS A 128 -18.73 -5.70 14.72
N ARG A 129 -19.70 -5.90 13.83
CA ARG A 129 -20.94 -6.63 14.12
C ARG A 129 -20.65 -8.09 14.49
N GLN A 130 -19.79 -8.77 13.73
CA GLN A 130 -19.40 -10.16 13.99
C GLN A 130 -18.66 -10.30 15.33
N LEU A 131 -17.71 -9.41 15.61
CA LEU A 131 -16.99 -9.37 16.89
C LEU A 131 -17.93 -9.16 18.08
N GLN A 132 -18.99 -8.35 17.91
CA GLN A 132 -19.99 -8.17 18.95
C GLN A 132 -20.78 -9.46 19.20
N VAL A 133 -21.25 -10.13 18.15
CA VAL A 133 -21.96 -11.42 18.26
C VAL A 133 -21.09 -12.47 18.97
N GLU A 134 -19.81 -12.56 18.60
CA GLU A 134 -18.88 -13.49 19.24
C GLU A 134 -18.69 -13.19 20.74
N ARG A 135 -18.56 -11.91 21.11
CA ARG A 135 -18.47 -11.49 22.52
C ARG A 135 -19.71 -11.88 23.31
N ASP A 136 -20.89 -11.75 22.72
CA ASP A 136 -22.15 -12.09 23.38
C ASP A 136 -22.31 -13.60 23.56
N ILE A 137 -21.91 -14.40 22.57
CA ILE A 137 -21.85 -15.87 22.70
C ILE A 137 -20.90 -16.27 23.83
N ARG A 138 -19.70 -15.69 23.90
CA ARG A 138 -18.70 -15.98 24.94
C ARG A 138 -19.17 -15.60 26.35
N LYS A 139 -19.99 -14.55 26.48
CA LYS A 139 -20.60 -14.15 27.76
C LYS A 139 -21.69 -15.11 28.21
N ASN A 140 -22.53 -15.57 27.27
CA ASN A 140 -23.67 -16.46 27.57
C ASN A 140 -23.26 -17.94 27.70
N SER A 141 -22.02 -18.28 27.35
CA SER A 141 -21.43 -19.62 27.47
C SER A 141 -20.58 -19.80 28.73
N LYS A 142 -20.51 -18.78 29.60
CA LYS A 142 -19.89 -18.80 30.93
C LYS A 142 -20.98 -18.75 31.99
#